data_AF-A0A3D1TFD5-F1
#
_entry.id   AF-A0A3D1TFD5-F1
#
_cell.length_a   1.000
_cell.length_b   1.000
_cell.length_c   1.000
_cell.angle_alpha   90.00
_cell.angle_beta   90.00
_cell.angle_gamma   90.00
#
_symmetry.space_group_name_H-M   'P 1'
#
loop_
_entity.id
_entity.type
_entity.pdbx_description
1 polymer ?
#
loop_
_entity_poly.entity_id
_entity_poly.type
_entity_poly.pdbx_seq_one_letter_code
_entity_poly.pdbx_strand_id
1 'polypeptide(L)'
;MIFLILFGFVGTMDGQIILVPIVPRTDTPPVLDGKVSWNEWSGAYGATFEQGSIKLLYDDVRLYILINVIDEQINDPEDYFYATFDVDRDGVPTPNVDLNYTLHPTTGNLRYQYA
;
A
#
# COMPACT_ATOMS: atom_id res chain seq x y z
N MET A 1 14.43 -6.60 5.21
CA MET A 1 13.20 -7.33 4.90
C MET A 1 12.80 -6.93 3.49
N ILE A 2 12.55 -7.89 2.60
CA ILE A 2 12.03 -7.61 1.25
C ILE A 2 10.54 -7.97 1.31
N PHE A 3 9.69 -7.08 0.83
CA PHE A 3 8.26 -7.33 0.71
C PHE A 3 7.92 -7.35 -0.78
N LEU A 4 7.26 -8.39 -1.26
CA LEU A 4 6.50 -8.27 -2.48
C LEU A 4 5.13 -7.71 -2.07
N ILE A 5 4.82 -6.50 -2.53
CA ILE A 5 3.51 -5.89 -2.29
C ILE A 5 2.82 -5.74 -3.63
N LEU A 6 1.73 -6.47 -3.82
CA LEU A 6 0.85 -6.29 -4.96
C LEU A 6 -0.20 -5.25 -4.61
N PHE A 7 -0.31 -4.22 -5.43
CA PHE A 7 -1.36 -3.22 -5.32
C PHE A 7 -2.30 -3.29 -6.52
N GLY A 8 -3.60 -3.22 -6.25
CA GLY A 8 -4.61 -2.91 -7.26
C GLY A 8 -5.22 -1.54 -6.99
N PHE A 9 -5.40 -0.77 -8.05
CA PHE A 9 -6.01 0.55 -8.05
C PHE A 9 -7.08 0.62 -9.15
N VAL A 10 -7.98 1.60 -9.05
CA VAL A 10 -9.06 1.87 -10.01
C VAL A 10 -8.50 2.23 -11.39
N GLY A 11 -9.25 1.94 -12.46
CA GLY A 11 -9.00 2.40 -13.84
C GLY A 11 -7.95 1.64 -14.67
N THR A 12 -7.19 0.70 -14.10
CA THR A 12 -6.45 -0.30 -14.88
C THR A 12 -7.08 -1.67 -14.58
N MET A 13 -7.68 -2.33 -15.57
CA MET A 13 -8.24 -3.69 -15.36
C MET A 13 -7.16 -4.73 -14.98
N ASP A 14 -5.89 -4.36 -15.13
CA ASP A 14 -4.73 -5.15 -14.75
C ASP A 14 -4.02 -4.46 -13.56
N GLY A 15 -4.04 -5.08 -12.38
CA GLY A 15 -3.31 -4.58 -11.21
C GLY A 15 -1.82 -4.38 -11.54
N GLN A 16 -1.26 -3.23 -11.16
CA GLN A 16 0.15 -2.95 -11.41
C GLN A 16 1.03 -3.57 -10.33
N ILE A 17 1.89 -4.51 -10.72
CA ILE A 17 2.92 -5.05 -9.83
C ILE A 17 4.02 -3.99 -9.63
N ILE A 18 4.17 -3.53 -8.39
CA ILE A 18 5.29 -2.68 -7.99
C ILE A 18 6.28 -3.54 -7.21
N LEU A 19 7.46 -3.77 -7.77
CA LEU A 19 8.54 -4.45 -7.05
C LEU A 19 9.12 -3.49 -6.00
N VAL A 20 8.82 -3.76 -4.73
CA VAL A 20 9.33 -2.98 -3.60
C VAL A 20 10.68 -3.58 -3.16
N PRO A 21 11.78 -2.80 -3.22
CA PRO A 21 13.08 -3.23 -2.73
C PRO A 21 13.14 -3.09 -1.19
N ILE A 22 14.26 -2.62 -0.65
CA ILE A 22 14.38 -2.37 0.79
C ILE A 22 13.57 -1.13 1.16
N VAL A 23 12.51 -1.31 1.94
CA VAL A 23 11.78 -0.20 2.57
C VAL A 23 12.66 0.43 3.66
N PRO A 24 12.83 1.75 3.72
CA PRO A 24 13.60 2.44 4.76
C PRO A 24 12.92 2.37 6.13
N ARG A 25 13.71 2.15 7.19
CA ARG A 25 13.23 2.23 8.58
C ARG A 25 13.11 3.69 8.99
N THR A 26 12.08 4.03 9.75
CA THR A 26 11.90 5.34 10.38
C THR A 26 11.85 5.21 11.90
N ASP A 27 12.48 6.15 12.61
CA ASP A 27 12.32 6.36 14.06
C ASP A 27 11.29 7.45 14.38
N THR A 28 10.79 8.13 13.34
CA THR A 28 9.76 9.17 13.42
C THR A 28 8.61 8.76 12.51
N PRO A 29 7.69 7.91 13.00
CA PRO A 29 6.55 7.48 12.22
C PRO A 29 5.70 8.64 11.70
N PRO A 30 5.13 8.53 10.48
CA PRO A 30 4.19 9.50 9.98
C PRO A 30 2.88 9.48 10.78
N VAL A 31 2.20 10.62 10.82
CA VAL A 31 0.85 10.77 11.37
C VAL A 31 -0.15 10.25 10.35
N LEU A 32 -1.05 9.35 10.78
CA LEU A 32 -2.07 8.78 9.91
C LEU A 32 -3.31 9.69 9.84
N ASP A 33 -3.16 10.90 9.31
CA ASP A 33 -4.23 11.92 9.21
C ASP A 33 -4.67 12.24 7.77
N GLY A 34 -4.11 11.52 6.78
CA GLY A 34 -4.40 11.73 5.36
C GLY A 34 -3.77 12.98 4.76
N LYS A 35 -2.86 13.67 5.48
CA LYS A 35 -2.11 14.81 4.98
C LYS A 35 -0.63 14.47 4.88
N VAL A 36 0.06 15.16 3.97
CA VAL A 36 1.51 15.04 3.83
C VAL A 36 2.15 16.27 4.44
N SER A 37 2.72 16.11 5.64
CA SER A 37 3.41 17.20 6.32
C SER A 37 4.85 17.34 5.86
N TRP A 38 5.45 18.51 6.11
CA TRP A 38 6.84 18.78 5.77
C TRP A 38 7.78 17.75 6.39
N ASN A 39 8.67 17.17 5.59
CA ASN A 39 9.67 16.16 5.97
C ASN A 39 9.17 14.85 6.60
N GLU A 40 7.86 14.66 6.73
CA GLU A 40 7.27 13.48 7.37
C GLU A 40 7.61 12.18 6.62
N TRP A 41 7.62 12.24 5.29
CA TRP A 41 7.94 11.12 4.40
C TRP A 41 9.34 11.24 3.81
N SER A 42 10.24 11.97 4.48
CA SER A 42 11.62 12.15 4.02
C SER A 42 12.37 10.82 4.04
N GLY A 43 13.10 10.52 2.96
CA GLY A 43 13.85 9.27 2.83
C GLY A 43 13.01 8.02 2.63
N ALA A 44 11.67 8.14 2.49
CA ALA A 44 10.80 7.01 2.16
C ALA A 44 11.16 6.39 0.81
N TYR A 45 10.96 5.08 0.68
CA TYR A 45 10.96 4.47 -0.66
C TYR A 45 9.76 5.02 -1.42
N GLY A 46 9.96 5.37 -2.69
CA GLY A 46 8.91 5.88 -3.56
C GLY A 46 8.86 5.10 -4.87
N ALA A 47 7.64 4.81 -5.32
CA ALA A 47 7.39 4.30 -6.66
C ALA A 47 6.20 5.03 -7.29
N THR A 48 6.18 5.09 -8.62
CA THR A 48 5.09 5.65 -9.40
C THR A 48 4.34 4.54 -10.11
N PHE A 49 3.03 4.69 -10.23
CA PHE A 49 2.15 3.87 -11.04
C PHE A 49 1.37 4.78 -12.00
N GLU A 50 0.66 4.19 -12.97
CA GLU A 50 -0.02 4.96 -14.03
C GLU A 50 -0.90 6.09 -13.47
N GLN A 51 -1.59 5.84 -12.36
CA GLN A 51 -2.55 6.77 -11.76
C GLN A 51 -2.08 7.40 -10.45
N GLY A 52 -0.78 7.37 -10.16
CA GLY A 52 -0.31 7.96 -8.92
C GLY A 52 1.08 7.56 -8.46
N SER A 53 1.26 7.66 -7.16
CA SER A 53 2.52 7.31 -6.51
C SER A 53 2.28 6.71 -5.14
N ILE A 54 3.22 5.89 -4.73
CA ILE A 54 3.26 5.26 -3.42
C ILE A 54 4.54 5.64 -2.70
N LYS A 55 4.45 5.85 -1.39
CA LYS A 55 5.61 5.94 -0.49
C LYS A 55 5.50 4.93 0.63
N LEU A 56 6.64 4.34 0.99
CA LEU A 56 6.76 3.30 2.00
C LEU A 56 7.82 3.66 3.03
N LEU A 57 7.45 3.49 4.30
CA LEU A 57 8.32 3.51 5.47
C LEU A 57 7.95 2.34 6.38
N TYR A 58 8.86 1.87 7.22
CA TYR A 58 8.49 0.91 8.26
C TYR A 58 9.14 1.27 9.59
N ASP A 59 8.55 0.83 10.70
CA ASP A 59 9.17 0.81 12.02
C ASP A 59 9.21 -0.64 12.55
N ASP A 60 9.53 -0.82 13.83
CA ASP A 60 9.67 -2.16 14.41
C ASP A 60 8.35 -2.96 14.49
N VAL A 61 7.20 -2.33 14.24
CA VAL A 61 5.86 -2.94 14.38
C VAL A 61 4.91 -2.70 13.21
N ARG A 62 5.18 -1.75 12.32
CA ARG A 62 4.26 -1.30 11.26
C ARG A 62 4.98 -1.03 9.94
N LEU A 63 4.27 -1.31 8.86
CA LEU A 63 4.54 -0.75 7.54
C LEU A 63 3.59 0.45 7.33
N TYR A 64 4.15 1.58 6.95
CA TYR A 64 3.45 2.80 6.61
C TYR A 64 3.39 2.93 5.09
N ILE A 65 2.17 3.13 4.58
CA ILE A 65 1.89 3.24 3.16
C ILE A 65 1.18 4.56 2.92
N LEU A 66 1.75 5.40 2.07
CA LEU A 66 1.10 6.60 1.52
C LEU A 66 0.81 6.34 0.07
N ILE A 67 -0.44 6.58 -0.33
CA ILE A 67 -0.90 6.45 -1.70
C ILE A 67 -1.44 7.80 -2.11
N ASN A 68 -0.90 8.33 -3.19
CA ASN A 68 -1.34 9.58 -3.78
C ASN A 68 -1.86 9.30 -5.19
N VAL A 69 -3.18 9.31 -5.35
CA VAL A 69 -3.89 9.09 -6.61
C VAL A 69 -4.14 10.45 -7.26
N ILE A 70 -3.80 10.60 -8.55
CA ILE A 70 -3.74 11.92 -9.21
C ILE A 70 -4.97 12.26 -10.05
N ASP A 71 -5.78 11.27 -10.46
CA ASP A 71 -6.76 11.46 -11.55
C ASP A 71 -8.22 11.52 -11.09
N GLU A 72 -8.49 11.19 -9.83
CA GLU A 72 -9.85 11.19 -9.29
C GLU A 72 -9.94 11.99 -7.99
N GLN A 73 -10.76 13.05 -8.01
CA GLN A 73 -11.05 13.91 -6.85
C GLN A 73 -12.42 13.64 -6.23
N ILE A 74 -13.18 12.71 -6.82
CA ILE A 74 -14.50 12.32 -6.36
C ILE A 74 -14.34 10.97 -5.66
N ASN A 75 -14.92 10.83 -4.48
CA ASN A 75 -14.95 9.54 -3.79
C ASN A 75 -15.97 8.64 -4.49
N ASP A 76 -15.53 7.65 -5.27
CA ASP A 76 -16.42 6.68 -5.89
C ASP A 76 -16.59 5.46 -4.96
N PRO A 77 -17.83 5.05 -4.62
CA PRO A 77 -18.08 3.83 -3.86
C PRO A 77 -17.50 2.54 -4.48
N GLU A 78 -17.20 2.54 -5.78
CA GLU A 78 -16.57 1.44 -6.50
C GLU A 78 -15.03 1.44 -6.35
N ASP A 79 -14.46 2.48 -5.75
CA ASP A 79 -13.03 2.56 -5.49
C ASP A 79 -12.59 1.45 -4.55
N TYR A 80 -11.59 0.69 -4.99
CA TYR A 80 -11.02 -0.38 -4.20
C TYR A 80 -9.51 -0.22 -4.10
N PHE A 81 -9.00 -0.62 -2.94
CA PHE A 81 -7.58 -0.78 -2.68
C PHE A 81 -7.39 -2.12 -1.99
N TYR A 82 -6.42 -2.89 -2.47
CA TYR A 82 -5.95 -4.07 -1.77
C TYR A 82 -4.42 -4.10 -1.71
N ALA A 83 -3.90 -4.75 -0.68
CA ALA A 83 -2.49 -5.01 -0.49
C ALA A 83 -2.28 -6.48 -0.12
N THR A 84 -1.52 -7.18 -0.95
CA THR A 84 -1.09 -8.56 -0.66
C THR A 84 0.36 -8.56 -0.20
N PHE A 85 0.65 -9.25 0.89
CA PHE A 85 1.99 -9.47 1.41
C PHE A 85 2.39 -10.93 1.23
N ASP A 86 3.40 -11.13 0.40
CA ASP A 86 4.10 -12.41 0.26
C ASP A 86 4.90 -12.70 1.55
N VAL A 87 4.43 -13.67 2.34
CA VAL A 87 5.03 -13.99 3.64
C VAL A 87 6.00 -15.16 3.58
N ASP A 88 5.86 -16.05 2.61
CA ASP A 88 6.73 -17.21 2.43
C ASP A 88 7.88 -16.97 1.43
N ARG A 89 7.82 -15.83 0.72
CA ARG A 89 8.84 -15.26 -0.18
C ARG A 89 9.05 -16.08 -1.44
N ASP A 90 8.01 -16.72 -1.95
CA ASP A 90 8.07 -17.49 -3.18
C ASP A 90 7.81 -16.65 -4.44
N GLY A 91 7.39 -15.39 -4.27
CA GLY A 91 7.08 -14.47 -5.35
C GLY A 91 5.74 -14.72 -6.04
N VAL A 92 4.89 -15.59 -5.48
CA VAL A 92 3.61 -16.03 -6.03
C VAL A 92 2.50 -15.75 -5.02
N PRO A 93 1.55 -14.85 -5.33
CA PRO A 93 0.39 -14.63 -4.48
C PRO A 93 -0.40 -15.93 -4.23
N THR A 94 -0.27 -16.49 -3.03
CA THR A 94 -0.81 -17.81 -2.67
C THR A 94 -1.97 -17.69 -1.67
N PRO A 95 -3.20 -18.14 -2.03
CA PRO A 95 -4.34 -18.12 -1.11
C PRO A 95 -4.07 -18.89 0.17
N ASN A 96 -4.57 -18.39 1.31
CA ASN A 96 -4.37 -18.96 2.66
C ASN A 96 -2.92 -19.03 3.15
N VAL A 97 -1.96 -18.53 2.38
CA VAL A 97 -0.54 -18.41 2.78
C VAL A 97 -0.20 -16.93 2.92
N ASP A 98 -0.44 -16.17 1.86
CA ASP A 98 -0.16 -14.74 1.83
C ASP A 98 -1.24 -13.93 2.53
N LEU A 99 -0.83 -12.77 3.03
CA LEU A 99 -1.73 -11.89 3.76
C LEU A 99 -2.36 -10.90 2.80
N ASN A 100 -3.66 -11.02 2.58
CA ASN A 100 -4.43 -10.06 1.78
C ASN A 100 -5.18 -9.07 2.68
N TYR A 101 -5.12 -7.79 2.31
CA TYR A 101 -5.83 -6.71 2.97
C TYR A 101 -6.68 -5.96 1.95
N THR A 102 -7.90 -5.60 2.32
CA THR A 102 -8.83 -4.81 1.50
C THR A 102 -9.55 -3.76 2.31
N LEU A 103 -10.16 -2.77 1.67
CA LEU A 103 -10.96 -1.74 2.33
C LEU A 103 -12.24 -2.34 2.92
N HIS A 104 -12.53 -2.02 4.18
CA HIS A 104 -13.80 -2.37 4.80
C HIS A 104 -14.94 -1.53 4.17
N PRO A 105 -16.01 -2.15 3.61
CA PRO A 105 -17.01 -1.45 2.80
C PRO A 105 -17.68 -0.25 3.48
N THR A 106 -17.82 -0.28 4.80
CA THR A 106 -18.51 0.79 5.55
C THR A 106 -17.57 1.87 6.09
N THR A 107 -16.31 1.53 6.35
CA THR A 107 -15.40 2.46 7.06
C THR A 107 -14.22 2.90 6.22
N GLY A 108 -13.99 2.29 5.06
CA GLY A 108 -12.80 2.51 4.24
C GLY A 108 -11.49 2.12 4.94
N ASN A 109 -11.55 1.41 6.08
CA ASN A 109 -10.34 1.02 6.80
C ASN A 109 -9.78 -0.24 6.16
N LEU A 110 -8.46 -0.29 5.98
CA LEU A 110 -7.78 -1.50 5.53
C LEU A 110 -7.93 -2.62 6.57
N ARG A 111 -8.45 -3.78 6.16
CA ARG A 111 -8.69 -4.96 7.02
C ARG A 111 -8.15 -6.21 6.36
N TYR A 112 -7.63 -7.11 7.20
CA TYR A 112 -7.26 -8.45 6.76
C TYR A 112 -8.49 -9.17 6.21
N GLN A 113 -8.34 -9.76 5.03
CA GLN A 113 -9.40 -10.55 4.40
C GLN A 113 -9.10 -12.02 4.64
N TYR A 114 -10.03 -12.72 5.30
CA TYR A 114 -10.03 -14.17 5.29
C TYR A 114 -10.41 -14.61 3.88
N ALA A 115 -9.44 -15.12 3.12
CA ALA A 115 -9.66 -15.73 1.81
C ALA A 115 -9.62 -17.25 1.93
#